data_AF-A0A959IAG7-F1
#
_entry.id   AF-A0A959IAG7-F1
#
_cell.length_a   1.000
_cell.length_b   1.000
_cell.length_c   1.000
_cell.angle_alpha   90.00
_cell.angle_beta   90.00
_cell.angle_gamma   90.00
#
_symmetry.space_group_name_H-M   'P 1'
#
loop_
_entity.id
_entity.type
_entity.pdbx_description
1 polymer ?
#
loop_
_entity_poly.entity_id
_entity_poly.type
_entity_poly.pdbx_seq_one_letter_code
_entity_poly.pdbx_strand_id
1 'polypeptide(L)' 'WSWEFEGGTPSTSTMQNPVVEYLSAGVFGVTLTASNGAGSNTTTQTSYIAVNEGPTADFTSSA' A
#
# COMPACT_ATOMS: atom_id res chain seq x y z
N TRP A 1 11.67 -10.67 7.00
CA TRP A 1 10.86 -10.05 5.94
C TRP A 1 11.30 -8.62 5.80
N SER A 2 11.32 -8.09 4.59
CA SER A 2 11.58 -6.67 4.33
C SER A 2 10.52 -6.19 3.35
N TRP A 3 9.59 -5.39 3.84
CA TRP A 3 8.50 -4.85 3.06
C TRP A 3 8.72 -3.38 2.78
N GLU A 4 8.33 -2.95 1.59
CA GLU A 4 8.20 -1.55 1.18
C GLU A 4 6.81 -1.33 0.59
N PHE A 5 6.11 -0.33 1.10
CA PHE A 5 4.74 0.04 0.74
C PHE A 5 4.76 1.47 0.22
N GLU A 6 4.69 1.64 -1.10
CA GLU A 6 4.60 2.96 -1.71
C GLU A 6 3.32 3.67 -1.22
N GLY A 7 3.41 4.88 -0.67
CA GLY A 7 2.23 5.61 -0.18
C GLY A 7 1.53 5.03 1.05
N GLY A 8 2.03 3.92 1.61
CA GLY A 8 1.49 3.28 2.81
C GLY A 8 2.09 3.83 4.11
N THR A 9 1.34 3.73 5.20
CA THR A 9 1.81 4.05 6.57
C THR A 9 1.64 2.81 7.48
N PRO A 10 2.71 2.22 8.02
CA PRO A 10 4.13 2.57 7.77
C PRO A 10 4.57 2.21 6.34
N SER A 11 5.55 2.94 5.81
CA SER A 11 6.07 2.73 4.44
C SER A 11 7.00 1.52 4.34
N THR A 12 7.47 0.97 5.46
CA THR A 12 8.27 -0.27 5.51
C THR A 12 7.88 -1.15 6.69
N SER A 13 8.18 -2.44 6.62
CA SER A 13 8.00 -3.35 7.76
C SER A 13 8.93 -4.55 7.73
N THR A 14 9.30 -5.05 8.92
CA THR A 14 10.04 -6.31 9.10
C THR A 14 9.15 -7.48 9.53
N MET A 15 7.86 -7.21 9.79
CA MET A 15 6.88 -8.25 10.13
C MET A 15 6.58 -9.14 8.94
N GLN A 16 6.23 -10.40 9.22
CA GLN A 16 5.77 -11.32 8.17
C GLN A 16 4.46 -10.87 7.54
N ASN A 17 3.52 -10.45 8.39
CA ASN A 17 2.17 -10.00 7.99
C ASN A 17 1.92 -8.60 8.59
N PRO A 18 2.45 -7.53 7.99
CA PRO A 18 2.22 -6.17 8.46
C PRO A 18 0.79 -5.70 8.17
N VAL A 19 0.32 -4.73 8.95
CA VAL A 19 -0.88 -3.93 8.66
C VAL A 19 -0.42 -2.56 8.21
N VAL A 20 -1.00 -2.06 7.11
CA VAL A 20 -0.59 -0.81 6.45
C VAL A 20 -1.84 -0.03 6.09
N GLU A 21 -1.83 1.28 6.36
CA GLU A 21 -2.91 2.19 6.03
C GLU A 21 -2.56 3.06 4.82
N TYR A 22 -3.56 3.31 3.97
CA TYR A 22 -3.47 4.16 2.79
C TYR A 22 -4.54 5.24 2.89
N LEU A 23 -4.14 6.46 3.24
CA LEU A 23 -5.07 7.57 3.50
C LEU A 23 -5.48 8.34 2.23
N SER A 24 -4.65 8.28 1.19
CA SER A 24 -4.89 8.96 -0.07
C SER A 24 -5.36 7.97 -1.14
N ALA A 25 -6.28 8.41 -1.98
CA ALA A 25 -6.61 7.68 -3.19
C ALA A 25 -5.41 7.62 -4.14
N GLY A 26 -5.28 6.51 -4.85
CA GLY A 26 -4.13 6.24 -5.71
C GLY A 26 -3.95 4.76 -5.99
N VAL A 27 -2.99 4.47 -6.86
CA VAL A 27 -2.51 3.11 -7.16
C VAL A 27 -1.09 3.00 -6.64
N PHE A 28 -0.82 1.97 -5.84
CA PHE A 28 0.42 1.85 -5.10
C PHE A 28 1.11 0.51 -5.34
N GLY A 29 2.44 0.56 -5.46
CA GLY A 29 3.30 -0.61 -5.51
C GLY A 29 3.62 -1.19 -4.14
N VAL A 30 3.89 -2.50 -4.12
CA VAL A 30 4.40 -3.21 -2.94
C VAL A 30 5.60 -4.06 -3.34
N THR A 31 6.69 -3.95 -2.57
CA THR A 31 7.88 -4.77 -2.72
C THR A 31 8.10 -5.60 -1.45
N LEU A 32 8.37 -6.88 -1.63
CA LEU A 32 8.79 -7.79 -0.58
C LEU A 32 10.13 -8.42 -0.92
N THR A 33 11.07 -8.34 0.02
CA THR A 33 12.25 -9.17 0.05
C THR A 33 12.18 -10.15 1.22
N ALA A 34 12.27 -11.45 0.90
CA ALA A 34 12.35 -12.53 1.88
C ALA A 34 13.74 -13.18 1.80
N SER A 35 14.31 -13.51 2.95
CA SER A 35 15.63 -14.15 3.04
C SER A 35 15.63 -15.28 4.05
N ASN A 36 16.47 -16.28 3.80
CA ASN A 36 16.78 -17.39 4.70
C ASN A 36 18.29 -17.73 4.58
N GLY A 37 18.73 -18.80 5.26
CA GLY A 37 20.15 -19.19 5.24
C GLY A 37 20.69 -19.62 3.86
N ALA A 38 19.83 -19.87 2.89
CA ALA A 38 20.22 -20.24 1.53
C ALA A 38 20.26 -19.05 0.55
N GLY A 39 19.69 -17.89 0.92
CA GLY A 39 19.70 -16.70 0.08
C GLY A 39 18.50 -15.78 0.30
N SER A 40 18.24 -14.92 -0.69
CA SER A 40 17.13 -13.97 -0.69
C SER A 40 16.43 -13.93 -2.03
N ASN A 41 15.13 -13.61 -2.01
CA ASN A 41 14.36 -13.30 -3.20
C ASN A 41 13.53 -12.04 -2.99
N THR A 42 13.36 -11.27 -4.07
CA THR A 42 12.57 -10.03 -4.08
C THR A 42 11.43 -10.17 -5.07
N THR A 43 10.24 -9.70 -4.70
CA THR A 43 9.07 -9.62 -5.57
C THR A 43 8.48 -8.22 -5.46
N THR A 44 8.25 -7.59 -6.60
CA THR A 44 7.64 -6.26 -6.70
C THR A 44 6.37 -6.36 -7.52
N GLN A 45 5.29 -5.79 -6.98
CA GLN A 45 4.00 -5.65 -7.64
C GLN A 45 3.71 -4.15 -7.76
N THR A 46 3.81 -3.59 -8.96
CA THR A 46 3.82 -2.13 -9.20
C THR A 46 2.45 -1.46 -9.07
N SER A 47 1.35 -2.22 -9.03
CA SER A 47 -0.01 -1.69 -8.97
C SER A 47 -0.91 -2.61 -8.15
N TYR A 48 -0.42 -2.97 -6.97
CA TYR A 48 -1.04 -4.00 -6.14
C TYR A 48 -2.24 -3.49 -5.35
N ILE A 49 -2.17 -2.23 -4.89
CA ILE A 49 -3.22 -1.60 -4.09
C ILE A 49 -3.86 -0.47 -4.90
N ALA A 50 -5.18 -0.46 -4.98
CA ALA A 50 -5.95 0.64 -5.57
C ALA A 50 -6.93 1.19 -4.53
N VAL A 51 -6.72 2.44 -4.13
CA VAL A 51 -7.61 3.19 -3.24
C VAL A 51 -8.37 4.20 -4.09
N ASN A 52 -9.69 4.04 -4.15
CA ASN A 52 -10.55 4.94 -4.91
C ASN A 52 -11.01 6.11 -4.03
N GLU A 53 -11.19 7.29 -4.64
CA GLU A 53 -11.82 8.40 -3.93
C GLU A 53 -13.26 8.06 -3.56
N GLY A 54 -13.68 8.57 -2.40
CA GLY A 54 -15.07 8.50 -1.98
C GLY A 54 -15.96 9.36 -2.88
N PRO A 55 -17.28 9.13 -2.88
CA PRO A 55 -18.21 9.98 -3.61
C PRO A 55 -18.22 11.39 -3.03
N THR A 56 -18.06 12.39 -3.89
CA THR A 56 -18.28 13.80 -3.53
C THR A 56 -19.77 14.11 -3.66
N ALA A 57 -20.39 14.53 -2.57
CA ALA A 57 -21.77 14.98 -2.61
C ALA A 57 -21.86 16.36 -3.28
N ASP A 58 -22.70 16.48 -4.31
CA ASP A 58 -22.89 17.71 -5.08
C ASP A 58 -24.37 18.12 -5.07
N PHE A 59 -24.85 18.55 -3.90
CA PHE A 59 -26.20 19.09 -3.74
C PHE A 59 -26.13 20.55 -3.26
N THR A 60 -27.05 21.37 -3.76
CA THR A 60 -27.23 22.76 -3.33
C THR A 60 -28.67 22.97 -2.87
N SER A 61 -28.87 23.83 -1.88
CA SER A 61 -30.20 24.24 -1.43
C SER A 61 -30.57 25.61 -2.02
N SER A 62 -31.76 25.72 -2.62
CA SER A 62 -32.36 27.00 -2.99
C SER A 62 -33.43 27.42 -1.97
N ALA A 63 -33.51 28.72 -1.66
CA ALA A 63 -34.54 29.30 -0.79
C ALA A 63 -35.84 29.58 -1.53
#